data_AF-A0A954RA03-F1
#
_entry.id   AF-A0A954RA03-F1
#
_cell.length_a   1.000
_cell.length_b   1.000
_cell.length_c   1.000
_cell.angle_alpha   90.00
_cell.angle_beta   90.00
_cell.angle_gamma   90.00
#
_symmetry.space_group_name_H-M   'P 1'
#
loop_
_entity.id
_entity.type
_entity.pdbx_description
1 polymer ?
#
loop_
_entity_poly.entity_id
_entity_poly.type
_entity_poly.pdbx_seq_one_letter_code
_entity_poly.pdbx_strand_id
1 'polypeptide(L)'
;VFNDSGFLRDFRRMAAEHTRGCIVLERPDVIKQLVEQHGAKDSTARGTAMAELEAMTPRPSQYNPGGEIPERSWAYRLAKRIAFHEYGVYSKNFKPKEWVDTRRPPESREPEVVEITL
;
A
#
# COMPACT_ATOMS: atom_id res chain seq x y z
N VAL A 1 15.37 -19.02 -6.55
CA VAL A 1 15.83 -17.91 -5.67
C VAL A 1 14.78 -16.80 -5.56
N PHE A 2 14.48 -16.01 -6.60
CA PHE A 2 13.49 -14.92 -6.50
C PHE A 2 12.03 -15.39 -6.41
N ASN A 3 11.68 -16.52 -7.04
CA ASN A 3 10.34 -17.09 -6.99
C ASN A 3 10.05 -17.79 -5.65
N ASP A 4 11.09 -18.23 -4.94
CA ASP A 4 10.99 -18.98 -3.68
C ASP A 4 11.17 -18.08 -2.45
N SER A 5 11.41 -16.78 -2.67
CA SER A 5 11.63 -15.82 -1.60
C SER A 5 10.32 -15.51 -0.87
N GLY A 6 10.26 -15.89 0.41
CA GLY A 6 9.15 -15.51 1.29
C GLY A 6 8.99 -14.00 1.39
N PHE A 7 10.10 -13.27 1.56
CA PHE A 7 10.12 -11.80 1.63
C PHE A 7 9.45 -11.15 0.41
N LEU A 8 9.83 -11.55 -0.81
CA LEU A 8 9.26 -10.94 -2.02
C LEU A 8 7.80 -11.34 -2.25
N ARG A 9 7.44 -12.58 -1.88
CA ARG A 9 6.04 -13.01 -1.94
C ARG A 9 5.18 -12.19 -0.98
N ASP A 10 5.63 -12.01 0.25
CA ASP A 10 4.90 -11.29 1.28
C ASP A 10 4.86 -9.78 0.99
N PHE A 11 5.96 -9.20 0.48
CA PHE A 11 5.98 -7.83 -0.05
C PHE A 11 4.94 -7.61 -1.16
N ARG A 12 4.90 -8.49 -2.17
CA ARG A 12 3.94 -8.37 -3.29
C ARG A 12 2.50 -8.46 -2.81
N ARG A 13 2.21 -9.39 -1.89
CA ARG A 13 0.88 -9.55 -1.29
C ARG A 13 0.49 -8.26 -0.55
N MET A 14 1.35 -7.81 0.36
CA MET A 14 1.13 -6.64 1.18
C MET A 14 0.95 -5.36 0.34
N ALA A 15 1.83 -5.12 -0.63
CA ALA A 15 1.71 -3.96 -1.51
C ALA A 15 0.39 -3.95 -2.28
N ALA A 16 -0.03 -5.09 -2.82
CA ALA A 16 -1.27 -5.20 -3.57
C ALA A 16 -2.51 -5.06 -2.68
N GLU A 17 -2.44 -5.48 -1.41
CA GLU A 17 -3.55 -5.40 -0.45
C GLU A 17 -3.79 -3.98 0.07
N HIS A 18 -2.73 -3.23 0.36
CA HIS A 18 -2.80 -1.95 1.05
C HIS A 18 -2.90 -0.73 0.13
N THR A 19 -2.45 -0.81 -1.12
CA THR A 19 -2.49 0.32 -2.06
C THR A 19 -2.52 -0.12 -3.52
N ARG A 20 -3.03 0.75 -4.41
CA ARG A 20 -2.83 0.64 -5.87
C ARG A 20 -1.81 1.66 -6.40
N GLY A 21 -1.17 2.41 -5.51
CA GLY A 21 -0.17 3.42 -5.80
C GLY A 21 1.16 3.11 -5.13
N CYS A 22 1.88 4.14 -4.69
CA CYS A 22 3.19 3.98 -4.09
C CYS A 22 3.07 3.61 -2.60
N ILE A 23 3.33 2.34 -2.26
CA ILE A 23 3.29 1.84 -0.87
C ILE A 23 4.25 2.60 0.05
N VAL A 24 5.42 3.03 -0.45
CA VAL A 24 6.41 3.79 0.33
C VAL A 24 5.85 5.14 0.79
N LEU A 25 5.01 5.77 -0.02
CA LEU A 25 4.39 7.05 0.32
C LEU A 25 3.14 6.85 1.17
N GLU A 26 2.30 5.87 0.83
CA GLU A 26 0.99 5.72 1.47
C GLU A 26 1.03 4.98 2.80
N ARG A 27 1.87 3.94 2.91
CA ARG A 27 1.92 3.03 4.06
C ARG A 27 3.36 2.69 4.47
N PRO A 28 4.18 3.68 4.90
CA PRO A 28 5.53 3.43 5.41
C PRO A 28 5.53 2.52 6.65
N ASP A 29 4.45 2.55 7.44
CA ASP A 29 4.20 1.70 8.61
C ASP A 29 4.16 0.20 8.24
N VAL A 30 3.50 -0.13 7.15
CA VAL A 30 3.37 -1.51 6.66
C VAL A 30 4.70 -2.03 6.12
N ILE A 31 5.50 -1.17 5.49
CA ILE A 31 6.86 -1.51 5.05
C ILE A 31 7.76 -1.81 6.23
N LYS A 32 7.69 -0.99 7.29
CA LYS A 32 8.44 -1.24 8.54
C LYS A 32 8.16 -2.63 9.08
N GLN A 33 6.88 -3.00 9.21
CA GLN A 33 6.48 -4.32 9.72
C GLN A 33 7.06 -5.47 8.88
N LEU A 34 7.06 -5.33 7.55
CA LEU A 34 7.64 -6.35 6.66
C LEU A 34 9.16 -6.48 6.85
N VAL A 35 9.85 -5.35 6.96
CA VAL A 35 11.31 -5.31 7.18
C VAL A 35 11.67 -6.01 8.49
N GLU A 36 10.94 -5.69 9.56
CA GLU A 36 11.11 -6.33 10.88
C GLU A 36 10.79 -7.82 10.82
N GLN A 37 9.68 -8.22 10.19
CA GLN A 37 9.25 -9.62 10.10
C GLN A 37 10.27 -10.51 9.36
N HIS A 38 10.90 -9.99 8.31
CA HIS A 38 11.85 -10.75 7.51
C HIS A 38 13.32 -10.50 7.89
N GLY A 39 13.60 -9.66 8.87
CA GLY A 39 14.96 -9.26 9.25
C GLY A 39 15.73 -8.66 8.07
N ALA A 40 15.05 -7.87 7.23
CA ALA A 40 15.63 -7.34 6.01
C ALA A 40 16.76 -6.33 6.33
N LYS A 41 17.92 -6.55 5.74
CA LYS A 41 19.09 -5.68 5.93
C LYS A 41 18.93 -4.39 5.11
N ASP A 42 19.26 -3.25 5.72
CA ASP A 42 19.42 -2.00 4.98
C ASP A 42 20.63 -2.10 4.02
N SER A 43 20.34 -2.12 2.72
CA SER A 43 21.32 -2.14 1.65
C SER A 43 21.56 -0.76 1.02
N THR A 44 20.95 0.30 1.57
CA THR A 44 21.18 1.66 1.09
C THR A 44 22.58 2.14 1.45
N ALA A 45 23.14 3.05 0.65
CA ALA A 45 24.48 3.61 0.93
C ALA A 45 24.52 4.45 2.22
N ARG A 46 23.37 4.99 2.65
CA ARG A 46 23.28 5.82 3.87
C ARG A 46 23.14 4.99 5.15
N GLY A 47 22.57 3.79 5.08
CA GLY A 47 22.35 2.94 6.25
C GLY A 47 21.30 3.49 7.23
N THR A 48 20.43 4.39 6.77
CA THR A 48 19.43 5.11 7.58
C THR A 48 17.99 4.78 7.18
N ALA A 49 17.75 3.77 6.33
CA ALA A 49 16.44 3.54 5.73
C ALA A 49 15.34 3.26 6.76
N MET A 50 15.66 2.58 7.86
CA MET A 50 14.68 2.33 8.93
C MET A 50 14.31 3.62 9.67
N ALA A 51 15.29 4.44 10.06
CA ALA A 51 15.01 5.73 10.70
C ALA A 51 14.22 6.66 9.75
N GLU A 52 14.52 6.64 8.45
CA GLU A 52 13.78 7.38 7.43
C GLU A 52 12.31 6.92 7.38
N LEU A 53 12.05 5.61 7.33
CA LEU A 53 10.70 5.05 7.33
C LEU A 53 9.91 5.37 8.60
N GLU A 54 10.56 5.38 9.78
CA GLU A 54 9.90 5.73 11.05
C GLU A 54 9.50 7.21 11.12
N ALA A 55 10.34 8.09 10.55
CA ALA A 55 10.06 9.52 10.50
C ALA A 55 9.07 9.91 9.39
N MET A 56 8.74 8.99 8.47
CA MET A 56 7.84 9.29 7.36
C MET A 56 6.38 9.41 7.81
N THR A 57 5.79 10.56 7.52
CA THR A 57 4.33 10.73 7.52
C THR A 57 3.75 10.25 6.19
N PRO A 58 2.63 9.52 6.17
CA PRO A 58 1.95 9.14 4.93
C PRO A 58 1.67 10.33 4.01
N ARG A 59 1.82 10.12 2.70
CA ARG A 59 1.62 11.14 1.65
C ARG A 59 0.72 10.62 0.52
N PRO A 60 0.04 11.53 -0.22
CA PRO A 60 -0.68 11.16 -1.43
C PRO A 60 0.23 10.47 -2.45
N SER A 61 -0.32 9.53 -3.23
CA SER A 61 0.38 8.88 -4.33
C SER A 61 -0.43 8.90 -5.63
N GLN A 62 -0.01 8.12 -6.64
CA GLN A 62 -0.66 8.03 -7.94
C GLN A 62 -2.08 7.43 -7.87
N TYR A 63 -2.41 6.70 -6.79
CA TYR A 63 -3.76 6.15 -6.65
C TYR A 63 -4.74 7.23 -6.19
N ASN A 64 -5.70 7.56 -7.07
CA ASN A 64 -6.66 8.62 -6.85
C ASN A 64 -8.10 8.11 -7.08
N PRO A 65 -8.69 7.41 -6.09
CA PRO A 65 -10.05 6.88 -6.25
C PRO A 65 -11.06 8.01 -6.41
N GLY A 66 -11.98 7.84 -7.36
CA GLY A 66 -12.95 8.86 -7.77
C GLY A 66 -12.44 9.82 -8.86
N GLY A 67 -11.14 9.85 -9.14
CA GLY A 67 -10.52 10.61 -10.23
C GLY A 67 -10.01 9.72 -11.37
N GLU A 68 -10.57 8.53 -11.52
CA GLU A 68 -10.12 7.54 -12.50
C GLU A 68 -10.45 8.00 -13.93
N ILE A 69 -9.50 7.81 -14.85
CA ILE A 69 -9.74 8.09 -16.27
C ILE A 69 -10.72 7.04 -16.82
N PRO A 70 -11.89 7.44 -17.35
CA PRO A 70 -12.92 6.50 -17.75
C PRO A 70 -12.48 5.65 -18.95
N GLU A 71 -12.74 4.35 -18.88
CA GLU A 71 -12.56 3.42 -20.01
C GLU A 71 -13.70 3.63 -21.02
N ARG A 72 -13.42 4.35 -22.11
CA ARG A 72 -14.44 4.79 -23.08
C ARG A 72 -15.09 3.66 -23.88
N SER A 73 -14.45 2.50 -24.00
CA SER A 73 -14.90 1.39 -24.83
C SER A 73 -14.90 0.06 -24.08
N TRP A 74 -15.96 -0.73 -24.25
CA TRP A 74 -16.05 -2.09 -23.70
C TRP A 74 -14.97 -3.02 -24.28
N ALA A 75 -14.58 -2.80 -25.55
CA ALA A 75 -13.52 -3.57 -26.19
C ALA A 75 -12.15 -3.29 -25.52
N TYR A 76 -11.90 -2.03 -25.17
CA TYR A 76 -10.70 -1.66 -24.41
C TYR A 76 -10.70 -2.30 -23.02
N ARG A 77 -11.85 -2.29 -22.33
CA ARG A 77 -12.01 -2.96 -21.03
C ARG A 77 -11.75 -4.47 -21.12
N LEU A 78 -12.23 -5.13 -22.18
CA LEU A 78 -11.97 -6.55 -22.41
C LEU A 78 -10.48 -6.82 -22.72
N ALA A 79 -9.88 -6.03 -23.61
CA ALA A 79 -8.46 -6.15 -23.94
C ALA A 79 -7.57 -5.98 -22.71
N LYS A 80 -7.85 -4.97 -21.88
CA LYS A 80 -7.16 -4.73 -20.61
C LYS A 80 -7.37 -5.88 -19.63
N ARG A 81 -8.59 -6.42 -19.52
CA ARG A 81 -8.89 -7.57 -18.66
C ARG A 81 -8.06 -8.80 -19.06
N ILE A 82 -7.90 -9.07 -20.36
CA ILE A 82 -7.14 -10.23 -20.86
C ILE A 82 -5.64 -9.99 -20.70
N ALA A 83 -5.14 -8.85 -21.18
CA ALA A 83 -3.72 -8.52 -21.18
C ALA A 83 -3.11 -8.47 -19.77
N PHE A 84 -3.88 -8.02 -18.78
CA PHE A 84 -3.39 -7.84 -17.41
C PHE A 84 -4.08 -8.78 -16.39
N HIS A 85 -4.67 -9.89 -16.85
CA HIS A 85 -5.43 -10.79 -15.99
C HIS A 85 -4.63 -11.30 -14.78
N GLU A 86 -3.33 -11.55 -14.94
CA GLU A 86 -2.42 -12.02 -13.88
C GLU A 86 -2.23 -11.00 -12.77
N TYR A 87 -2.24 -9.71 -13.10
CA TYR A 87 -2.12 -8.62 -12.13
C TYR A 87 -3.43 -8.37 -11.36
N GLY A 88 -4.53 -9.01 -11.74
CA GLY A 88 -5.80 -8.89 -11.03
C GLY A 88 -6.43 -7.50 -11.15
N VAL A 89 -6.33 -6.89 -12.34
CA VAL A 89 -6.73 -5.52 -12.73
C VAL A 89 -7.83 -4.87 -11.89
N TYR A 90 -8.93 -5.58 -11.67
CA TYR A 90 -10.14 -4.97 -11.12
C TYR A 90 -10.32 -5.18 -9.62
N SER A 91 -9.90 -6.29 -9.01
CA SER A 91 -10.26 -6.55 -7.60
C SER A 91 -9.55 -7.69 -6.89
N LYS A 92 -8.70 -8.48 -7.55
CA LYS A 92 -8.28 -9.77 -6.96
C LYS A 92 -7.47 -9.59 -5.66
N ASN A 93 -6.64 -8.55 -5.59
CA ASN A 93 -5.65 -8.41 -4.51
C ASN A 93 -5.87 -7.17 -3.64
N PHE A 94 -6.53 -6.12 -4.14
CA PHE A 94 -6.71 -4.87 -3.41
C PHE A 94 -7.83 -4.98 -2.38
N LYS A 95 -7.54 -4.60 -1.13
CA LYS A 95 -8.50 -4.58 -0.02
C LYS A 95 -8.86 -3.12 0.31
N PRO A 96 -10.01 -2.59 -0.14
CA PRO A 96 -10.35 -1.19 0.08
C PRO A 96 -10.39 -0.74 1.54
N LYS A 97 -10.66 -1.67 2.47
CA LYS A 97 -10.67 -1.41 3.91
C LYS A 97 -9.29 -1.14 4.51
N GLU A 98 -8.24 -1.66 3.86
CA GLU A 98 -6.85 -1.52 4.30
C GLU A 98 -6.18 -0.26 3.74
N TRP A 99 -6.83 0.39 2.77
CA TRP A 99 -6.36 1.62 2.17
C TRP A 99 -6.81 2.82 2.99
N VAL A 100 -5.87 3.75 3.23
CA VAL A 100 -6.11 4.99 3.97
C VAL A 100 -6.01 6.14 2.99
N ASP A 101 -6.99 7.05 3.01
CA ASP A 101 -6.97 8.23 2.14
C ASP A 101 -5.90 9.21 2.62
N THR A 102 -4.76 9.25 1.93
CA THR A 102 -3.63 10.13 2.25
C THR A 102 -3.74 11.50 1.58
N ARG A 103 -4.80 11.76 0.79
CA ARG A 103 -5.03 13.05 0.12
C ARG A 103 -5.54 14.13 1.07
N ARG A 104 -6.13 13.72 2.18
CA ARG A 104 -6.58 14.60 3.25
C ARG A 104 -5.58 14.53 4.40
N PRO A 105 -5.32 15.64 5.12
CA PRO A 105 -4.59 15.57 6.37
C PRO A 105 -5.27 14.55 7.29
N PRO A 106 -4.50 13.79 8.10
CA PRO A 106 -5.11 12.93 9.10
C PRO A 106 -6.01 13.80 10.01
N GLU A 107 -7.30 13.48 10.04
CA GLU A 107 -8.21 14.03 11.04
C GLU A 107 -7.62 13.69 12.41
N SER A 108 -7.54 14.67 13.31
CA SER A 108 -7.03 14.44 14.67
C SER A 108 -7.91 13.37 15.31
N ARG A 109 -7.38 12.17 15.47
CA ARG A 109 -8.02 11.14 16.28
C ARG A 109 -7.85 11.56 17.74
N GLU A 110 -8.77 12.39 18.23
CA GLU A 110 -8.95 12.53 19.66
C GLU A 110 -9.20 11.12 20.22
N PRO A 111 -8.49 10.70 21.28
CA PRO A 111 -8.72 9.39 21.85
C PRO A 111 -10.18 9.29 22.29
N GLU A 112 -10.86 8.24 21.86
CA GLU A 112 -12.20 7.88 22.35
C GLU A 112 -12.09 7.72 23.87
N VAL A 113 -12.45 8.76 24.61
CA VAL A 113 -12.54 8.74 26.07
C VAL A 113 -13.66 7.78 26.42
N VAL A 114 -13.28 6.55 26.75
CA VAL A 114 -14.18 5.59 27.36
C VAL A 114 -14.53 6.15 28.73
N GLU A 115 -15.70 6.74 28.87
CA GLU A 115 -16.25 7.13 30.16
C GLU A 115 -16.42 5.87 31.01
N ILE A 116 -15.50 5.67 31.95
CA ILE A 116 -15.64 4.64 32.97
C ILE A 116 -16.70 5.15 33.94
N THR A 117 -17.94 4.67 33.79
CA THR A 117 -19.00 4.92 34.78
C THR A 117 -18.64 4.17 36.07
N LEU A 118 -18.53 4.91 37.18
CA LEU A 118 -18.35 4.39 38.54
C LEU A 118 -19.64 3.81 39.11
#